data_AF-A0A2E7SFP5-F1
#
_entry.id   AF-A0A2E7SFP5-F1
#
_cell.length_a   1.000
_cell.length_b   1.000
_cell.length_c   1.000
_cell.angle_alpha   90.00
_cell.angle_beta   90.00
_cell.angle_gamma   90.00
#
_symmetry.space_group_name_H-M   'P 1'
#
loop_
_entity.id
_entity.type
_entity.pdbx_description
1 polymer ?
#
loop_
_entity_poly.entity_id
_entity_poly.type
_entity_poly.pdbx_seq_one_letter_code
_entity_poly.pdbx_strand_id
1 'polypeptide(L)'
;MDELHTRHPEGPTMMPSSSEMLFILAVFILFFGIERLPKLARSLGMAKGEFQKGISDSRSMTEDDLDRGGKTENAELVEKADSAGVDIEGKTVDEVESDIEEE
;
A
#
# COMPACT_ATOMS: atom_id res chain seq x y z
N MET A 1 36.33 43.05 -8.28
CA MET A 1 35.46 41.88 -8.47
C MET A 1 34.83 41.61 -7.12
N ASP A 2 33.71 42.25 -6.85
CA ASP A 2 32.95 42.07 -5.62
C ASP A 2 31.75 41.18 -5.97
N GLU A 3 31.61 40.06 -5.27
CA GLU A 3 30.53 39.11 -5.45
C GLU A 3 29.18 39.78 -5.14
N LEU A 4 28.34 39.93 -6.16
CA LEU A 4 26.92 40.24 -6.01
C LEU A 4 26.22 39.02 -5.39
N HIS A 5 26.26 38.94 -4.07
CA HIS A 5 25.49 37.98 -3.29
C HIS A 5 24.00 38.31 -3.46
N THR A 6 23.32 37.54 -4.31
CA THR A 6 21.87 37.58 -4.51
C THR A 6 21.18 37.22 -3.21
N ARG A 7 20.70 38.22 -2.48
CA ARG A 7 19.87 38.01 -1.27
C ARG A 7 18.52 37.43 -1.70
N HIS A 8 18.30 36.16 -1.40
CA HIS A 8 16.95 35.58 -1.39
C HIS A 8 16.09 36.36 -0.37
N PRO A 9 14.92 36.88 -0.76
CA PRO A 9 13.99 37.47 0.19
C PRO A 9 13.27 36.35 0.95
N GLU A 10 13.81 35.95 2.10
CA GLU A 10 13.09 35.11 3.07
C GLU A 10 12.03 35.98 3.77
N GLY A 11 10.90 36.19 3.08
CA GLY A 11 9.74 36.84 3.68
C GLY A 11 9.17 35.97 4.80
N PRO A 12 8.67 36.54 5.90
CA PRO A 12 8.06 35.75 6.96
C PRO A 12 6.86 34.99 6.42
N THR A 13 6.91 33.66 6.47
CA THR A 13 5.76 32.80 6.18
C THR A 13 4.69 33.06 7.24
N MET A 14 3.70 33.91 6.89
CA MET A 14 2.52 34.10 7.71
C MET A 14 1.66 32.84 7.64
N MET A 15 1.79 31.98 8.64
CA MET A 15 0.79 30.94 8.86
C MET A 15 -0.47 31.61 9.43
N PRO A 16 -1.65 31.31 8.87
CA PRO A 16 -2.89 31.84 9.40
C PRO A 16 -3.06 31.42 10.85
N SER A 17 -3.51 32.36 11.67
CA SER A 17 -3.84 32.11 13.07
C SER A 17 -5.00 31.12 13.20
N SER A 18 -5.14 30.50 14.38
CA SER A 18 -6.23 29.55 14.66
C SER A 18 -7.62 30.17 14.44
N SER A 19 -7.79 31.48 14.68
CA SER A 19 -9.05 32.19 14.44
C SER A 19 -9.36 32.35 12.94
N GLU A 20 -8.35 32.65 12.13
CA GLU A 20 -8.51 32.75 10.68
C GLU A 20 -8.83 31.37 10.07
N MET A 21 -8.21 30.30 10.60
CA MET A 21 -8.53 28.92 10.21
C MET A 21 -9.99 28.55 10.52
N LEU A 22 -10.52 28.96 11.68
CA LEU A 22 -11.93 28.75 12.01
C LEU A 22 -12.87 29.55 11.10
N PHE A 23 -12.50 30.77 10.74
CA PHE A 23 -13.29 31.58 9.81
C PHE A 23 -13.34 30.93 8.41
N ILE A 24 -12.20 30.46 7.90
CA ILE A 24 -12.14 29.71 6.63
C ILE A 24 -12.99 28.45 6.71
N LEU A 25 -12.92 27.70 7.82
CA LEU A 25 -13.74 26.52 8.03
C LEU A 25 -15.25 26.84 8.05
N ALA A 26 -15.64 27.93 8.71
CA ALA A 26 -17.03 28.37 8.74
C ALA A 26 -17.56 28.73 7.34
N VAL A 27 -16.77 29.46 6.56
CA VAL A 27 -17.10 29.79 5.16
C VAL A 27 -17.18 28.53 4.31
N PHE A 28 -16.24 27.59 4.46
CA PHE A 28 -16.27 26.30 3.78
C PHE A 28 -17.56 25.51 4.10
N ILE A 29 -17.93 25.43 5.38
CA ILE A 29 -19.17 24.77 5.81
C ILE A 29 -20.40 25.48 5.26
N LEU A 30 -20.40 26.81 5.11
CA LEU A 30 -21.51 27.55 4.52
C LEU A 30 -21.73 27.18 3.05
N PHE A 31 -20.65 27.06 2.26
CA PHE A 31 -20.73 26.71 0.84
C PHE A 31 -21.01 25.22 0.60
N PHE A 32 -20.37 24.33 1.35
CA PHE A 32 -20.45 22.88 1.13
C PHE A 32 -21.52 22.19 2.00
N GLY A 33 -21.91 22.80 3.12
CA GLY A 33 -22.86 22.27 4.09
C GLY A 33 -22.22 21.33 5.13
N ILE A 34 -22.75 21.33 6.35
CA ILE A 34 -22.27 20.47 7.47
C ILE A 34 -22.37 18.97 7.18
N GLU A 35 -23.29 18.56 6.30
CA GLU A 35 -23.53 17.14 5.99
C GLU A 35 -22.39 16.52 5.16
N ARG A 36 -21.57 17.34 4.48
CA ARG A 36 -20.46 16.85 3.64
C ARG A 36 -19.23 16.46 4.46
N LEU A 37 -18.96 17.13 5.58
CA LEU A 37 -17.83 16.81 6.46
C LEU A 37 -17.82 15.34 6.93
N PRO A 38 -18.91 14.78 7.49
CA PRO A 38 -18.91 13.39 7.94
C PRO A 38 -18.87 12.39 6.77
N LYS A 39 -19.41 12.74 5.59
CA LYS A 39 -19.33 11.90 4.39
C LYS A 39 -17.90 11.83 3.87
N LEU A 40 -17.21 12.97 3.78
CA LEU A 40 -15.81 13.05 3.36
C LEU A 40 -14.91 12.29 4.34
N ALA A 41 -15.06 12.52 5.64
CA ALA A 41 -14.29 11.81 6.67
C ALA A 41 -14.46 10.29 6.59
N ARG A 42 -15.69 9.80 6.38
CA ARG A 42 -15.95 8.36 6.16
C ARG A 42 -15.28 7.85 4.89
N SER A 43 -15.47 8.53 3.75
CA SER A 43 -14.89 8.09 2.47
C SER A 43 -13.36 8.07 2.49
N LEU A 44 -12.74 9.09 3.08
CA LEU A 44 -11.29 9.18 3.23
C LEU A 44 -10.77 8.15 4.23
N GLY A 45 -11.50 7.92 5.33
CA GLY A 45 -11.19 6.89 6.31
C GLY A 45 -11.22 5.49 5.72
N MET A 46 -12.25 5.17 4.93
CA MET A 46 -12.35 3.91 4.19
C MET A 46 -11.21 3.78 3.17
N ALA A 47 -10.97 4.81 2.35
CA ALA A 47 -9.89 4.79 1.36
C ALA A 47 -8.51 4.59 2.00
N LYS A 48 -8.22 5.29 3.12
CA LYS A 48 -6.99 5.10 3.89
C LYS A 48 -6.90 3.70 4.50
N GLY A 49 -8.02 3.17 4.99
CA GLY A 49 -8.10 1.82 5.56
C GLY A 49 -7.78 0.74 4.53
N GLU A 50 -8.46 0.76 3.38
CA GLU A 50 -8.21 -0.17 2.27
C GLU A 50 -6.79 -0.02 1.72
N PHE A 51 -6.26 1.21 1.62
CA PHE A 51 -4.88 1.44 1.21
C PHE A 51 -3.87 0.83 2.20
N GLN A 52 -4.07 1.02 3.50
CA GLN A 52 -3.19 0.45 4.52
C GLN A 52 -3.27 -1.08 4.56
N LYS A 53 -4.47 -1.64 4.36
CA LYS A 53 -4.68 -3.07 4.22
C LYS A 53 -3.93 -3.62 3.01
N GLY A 54 -4.10 -3.01 1.84
CA GLY A 54 -3.38 -3.42 0.62
C GLY A 54 -1.85 -3.37 0.76
N ILE A 55 -1.30 -2.36 1.45
CA ILE A 55 0.14 -2.30 1.75
C ILE A 55 0.56 -3.44 2.69
N SER A 56 -0.24 -3.72 3.72
CA SER A 56 0.06 -4.79 4.68
C SER A 56 0.02 -6.16 4.01
N ASP A 57 -1.01 -6.43 3.22
CA ASP A 57 -1.18 -7.68 2.48
C ASP A 57 -0.02 -7.87 1.48
N SER A 58 0.40 -6.81 0.80
CA SER A 58 1.55 -6.86 -0.12
C SER A 58 2.87 -7.17 0.59
N ARG A 59 3.08 -6.65 1.81
CA ARG A 59 4.26 -7.00 2.62
C ARG A 59 4.23 -8.46 3.04
N SER A 60 3.08 -8.95 3.52
CA SER A 60 2.91 -10.36 3.88
C SER A 60 3.22 -11.28 2.71
N MET A 61 2.67 -11.01 1.53
CA MET A 61 2.96 -11.82 0.33
C MET A 61 4.44 -11.79 -0.04
N THR A 62 5.11 -10.63 0.10
CA THR A 62 6.54 -10.53 -0.19
C THR A 62 7.38 -11.27 0.86
N GLU A 63 6.98 -11.23 2.14
CA GLU A 63 7.63 -11.98 3.22
C GLU A 63 7.43 -13.49 3.04
N ASP A 64 6.22 -13.95 2.74
CA ASP A 64 5.92 -15.35 2.43
C ASP A 64 6.68 -15.84 1.18
N ASP A 65 6.78 -15.01 0.13
CA ASP A 65 7.58 -15.33 -1.06
C ASP A 65 9.08 -15.42 -0.72
N LEU A 66 9.59 -14.55 0.17
CA LEU A 66 10.97 -14.60 0.62
C LEU A 66 11.27 -15.82 1.49
N ASP A 67 10.33 -16.25 2.33
CA ASP A 67 10.44 -17.48 3.12
C ASP A 67 10.46 -18.74 2.22
N ARG A 68 9.82 -18.69 1.05
CA ARG A 68 9.93 -19.69 -0.03
C ARG A 68 11.15 -19.50 -0.95
N GLY A 69 12.07 -18.61 -0.62
CA GLY A 69 13.28 -18.35 -1.41
C GLY A 69 13.04 -17.57 -2.70
N GLY A 70 11.97 -16.77 -2.77
CA GLY A 70 11.59 -15.93 -3.91
C GLY A 70 10.93 -16.70 -5.07
N LYS A 71 10.43 -17.91 -4.81
CA LYS A 71 9.77 -18.77 -5.79
C LYS A 71 8.25 -18.66 -5.64
N THR A 72 7.54 -18.57 -6.77
CA THR A 72 6.08 -18.68 -6.82
C THR A 72 5.63 -20.07 -6.36
N GLU A 73 4.41 -20.23 -5.82
CA GLU A 73 3.88 -21.55 -5.36
C GLU A 73 4.10 -22.68 -6.38
N ASN A 74 3.78 -22.45 -7.66
CA ASN A 74 3.99 -23.45 -8.72
C ASN A 74 5.47 -23.86 -8.89
N ALA A 75 6.41 -22.94 -8.68
CA ALA A 75 7.84 -23.21 -8.82
C ALA A 75 8.37 -24.01 -7.62
N GLU A 76 7.84 -23.77 -6.42
CA GLU A 76 8.15 -24.58 -5.23
C GLU A 76 7.58 -26.00 -5.36
N LEU A 77 6.35 -26.14 -5.86
CA LEU A 77 5.71 -27.44 -6.11
C LEU A 77 6.53 -28.29 -7.11
N VAL A 78 7.02 -27.68 -8.19
CA VAL A 78 7.88 -28.36 -9.18
C VAL A 78 9.20 -28.82 -8.57
N GLU A 79 9.83 -28.02 -7.72
CA GLU A 79 11.07 -28.40 -7.04
C GLU A 79 10.85 -29.53 -6.02
N LYS A 80 9.73 -29.50 -5.29
CA LYS A 80 9.33 -30.58 -4.39
C LYS A 80 9.05 -31.88 -5.16
N ALA A 81 8.33 -31.80 -6.28
CA ALA A 81 8.07 -32.94 -7.16
C ALA A 81 9.38 -33.57 -7.65
N ASP A 82 10.32 -32.75 -8.14
CA ASP A 82 11.61 -33.20 -8.66
C ASP A 82 12.47 -33.85 -7.54
N SER A 83 12.42 -33.29 -6.33
CA SER A 83 13.11 -33.84 -5.15
C SER A 83 12.47 -35.15 -4.64
N ALA A 84 11.15 -35.29 -4.79
CA ALA A 84 10.38 -36.50 -4.45
C ALA A 84 10.35 -37.53 -5.58
N GLY A 85 10.88 -37.20 -6.77
CA GLY A 85 10.86 -38.09 -7.93
C GLY A 85 9.48 -38.26 -8.58
N VAL A 86 8.56 -37.32 -8.35
CA VAL A 86 7.22 -37.30 -8.92
C VAL A 86 7.26 -36.73 -10.34
N ASP A 87 6.79 -37.51 -11.32
CA ASP A 87 6.66 -37.05 -12.71
C ASP A 87 5.53 -36.02 -12.85
N ILE A 88 5.87 -34.88 -13.45
CA ILE A 88 5.03 -33.70 -13.62
C ILE A 88 4.52 -33.54 -15.07
N GLU A 89 5.06 -34.29 -16.04
CA GLU A 89 4.65 -34.14 -17.43
C GLU A 89 3.22 -34.63 -17.67
N GLY A 90 2.34 -33.71 -18.08
CA GLY A 90 0.95 -34.01 -18.42
C GLY A 90 0.00 -34.14 -17.23
N LYS A 91 0.46 -33.89 -16.01
CA LYS A 91 -0.38 -33.83 -14.79
C LYS A 91 -0.86 -32.41 -14.50
N THR A 92 -1.99 -32.29 -13.82
CA THR A 92 -2.46 -31.02 -13.28
C THR A 92 -1.78 -30.70 -11.95
N VAL A 93 -1.80 -29.42 -11.55
CA VAL A 93 -1.18 -28.96 -10.29
C VAL A 93 -1.74 -29.71 -9.08
N ASP A 94 -3.06 -29.93 -9.05
CA ASP A 94 -3.76 -30.61 -7.96
C ASP A 94 -3.36 -32.11 -7.84
N GLU A 95 -3.09 -32.77 -8.98
CA GLU A 95 -2.64 -34.16 -9.01
C GLU A 95 -1.20 -34.31 -8.51
N VAL A 96 -0.32 -33.37 -8.88
CA VAL A 96 1.07 -33.34 -8.40
C VAL A 96 1.13 -33.08 -6.91
N GLU A 97 0.29 -32.17 -6.38
CA GLU A 97 0.21 -31.90 -4.95
C GLU A 97 -0.21 -33.15 -4.15
N SER A 98 -1.22 -33.88 -4.65
CA SER A 98 -1.68 -35.13 -4.02
C SER A 98 -0.59 -36.22 -4.03
N ASP A 99 0.13 -36.37 -5.14
CA ASP A 99 1.21 -37.36 -5.26
C ASP A 99 2.40 -37.06 -4.34
N ILE A 100 2.70 -35.78 -4.08
CA ILE A 100 3.75 -35.37 -3.12
C ILE A 100 3.31 -35.57 -1.67
N GLU A 101 2.00 -35.43 -1.36
CA GLU A 101 1.47 -35.67 -0.02
C GLU A 101 1.35 -37.17 0.34
N GLU A 102 1.31 -38.05 -0.66
CA GLU A 102 1.19 -39.51 -0.48
C GLU A 102 2.54 -40.25 -0.34
N GLU A 103 3.68 -39.63 -0.70
CA GLU A 103 5.07 -40.14 -0.52
C GLU A 103 5.69 -39.77 0.84
#